data_AF-A0A1H3SRH7-F1
#
_entry.id   AF-A0A1H3SRH7-F1
#
_cell.length_a   1.000
_cell.length_b   1.000
_cell.length_c   1.000
_cell.angle_alpha   90.00
_cell.angle_beta   90.00
_cell.angle_gamma   90.00
#
_symmetry.space_group_name_H-M   'P 1'
#
loop_
_entity.id
_entity.type
_entity.pdbx_description
1 polymer ?
#
loop_
_entity_poly.entity_id
_entity_poly.type
_entity_poly.pdbx_seq_one_letter_code
_entity_poly.pdbx_strand_id
1 'polypeptide(L)'
;MKRKRIVIASLLVVSVCIILSIYKIYTKPYKIPEISQVSYDDLGVDFSEEKSFSQLIEKEKKQKKKETSLKKSLNESNHPYLMAIISELPKEEQIEYLKEAIKVSPNNHVLLNKLRMTMLKQKRTEEYINFLQEITPSNDIKLHLALSYVDLLQDHDLGTAALGQRSTQSIMILNEILEDNPNNLLARYARGVNNLYWPSGLKRTEKAIQDLAFCVAIAEKFSDKKFPMFENFYITYGDALVKEGEIAEGRAVWERGYDRFPNNKDLELRAKTKKDRALKVVEKVRGIDIFQRPEDSITDLNVLWIN
;
A
#
# COMPACT_ATOMS: atom_id res chain seq x y z
N MET A 1 -23.02 27.44 48.06
CA MET A 1 -22.57 26.02 48.00
C MET A 1 -22.70 25.35 46.63
N LYS A 2 -23.80 25.54 45.87
CA LYS A 2 -23.99 24.91 44.54
C LYS A 2 -22.86 25.20 43.53
N ARG A 3 -22.40 26.44 43.41
CA ARG A 3 -21.28 26.80 42.48
C ARG A 3 -19.97 26.07 42.76
N LYS A 4 -19.56 25.92 44.04
CA LYS A 4 -18.33 25.18 44.40
C LYS A 4 -18.44 23.69 44.06
N ARG A 5 -19.61 23.08 44.25
CA ARG A 5 -19.84 21.67 43.88
C ARG A 5 -19.81 21.44 42.37
N ILE A 6 -20.35 22.38 41.58
CA ILE A 6 -20.29 22.33 40.11
C ILE A 6 -18.84 22.43 39.62
N VAL A 7 -18.06 23.39 40.15
CA VAL A 7 -16.66 23.56 39.76
C VAL A 7 -15.81 22.33 40.11
N ILE A 8 -16.02 21.73 41.29
CA ILE A 8 -15.32 20.50 41.70
C ILE A 8 -15.71 19.32 40.79
N ALA A 9 -17.00 19.15 40.47
CA ALA A 9 -17.45 18.10 39.56
C ALA A 9 -16.88 18.27 38.15
N SER A 10 -16.84 19.50 37.62
CA SER A 10 -16.25 19.80 36.31
C SER A 10 -14.75 19.51 36.28
N LEU A 11 -14.00 19.88 37.32
CA LEU A 11 -12.57 19.56 37.43
C LEU A 11 -12.33 18.04 37.50
N LEU A 12 -13.18 17.30 38.21
CA LEU A 12 -13.07 15.85 38.33
C LEU A 12 -13.33 15.15 36.98
N VAL A 13 -14.33 15.61 36.22
CA VAL A 13 -14.58 15.11 34.85
C VAL A 13 -13.41 15.40 33.93
N VAL A 14 -12.84 16.62 33.97
CA VAL A 14 -11.68 16.98 33.15
C VAL A 14 -10.46 16.14 33.52
N SER A 15 -10.17 15.95 34.81
CA SER A 15 -9.07 15.08 35.25
C SER A 15 -9.27 13.63 34.84
N VAL A 16 -10.49 13.08 34.92
CA VAL A 16 -10.79 11.72 34.45
C VAL A 16 -10.62 11.62 32.93
N CYS A 17 -11.08 12.61 32.15
CA CYS A 17 -10.85 12.63 30.70
C CYS A 17 -9.36 12.69 30.37
N ILE A 18 -8.55 13.50 31.07
CA ILE A 18 -7.11 13.58 30.87
C ILE A 18 -6.44 12.24 31.21
N ILE A 19 -6.79 11.61 32.34
CA ILE A 19 -6.26 10.30 32.73
C ILE A 19 -6.64 9.22 31.71
N LEU A 20 -7.88 9.22 31.22
CA LEU A 20 -8.33 8.27 30.18
C LEU A 20 -7.65 8.51 28.83
N SER A 21 -7.43 9.76 28.45
CA SER A 21 -6.66 10.12 27.24
C SER A 21 -5.19 9.68 27.36
N ILE A 22 -4.55 9.95 28.50
CA ILE A 22 -3.19 9.51 28.79
C ILE A 22 -3.11 7.98 28.79
N TYR A 23 -4.07 7.30 29.42
CA TYR A 23 -4.17 5.84 29.42
C TYR A 23 -4.30 5.29 27.98
N LYS A 24 -5.22 5.82 27.17
CA LYS A 24 -5.40 5.40 25.76
C LYS A 24 -4.14 5.62 24.91
N ILE A 25 -3.30 6.59 25.26
CA ILE A 25 -2.02 6.87 24.58
C ILE A 25 -0.92 5.91 25.06
N TYR A 26 -0.83 5.63 26.36
CA TYR A 26 0.25 4.83 26.96
C TYR A 26 -0.03 3.31 27.02
N THR A 27 -1.26 2.86 26.83
CA THR A 27 -1.63 1.43 26.79
C THR A 27 -2.07 1.03 25.39
N LYS A 28 -1.22 1.22 24.38
CA LYS A 28 -1.44 0.55 23.10
C LYS A 28 -1.30 -0.95 23.38
N PRO A 29 -2.33 -1.78 23.12
CA PRO A 29 -2.21 -3.22 23.38
C PRO A 29 -1.25 -3.90 22.38
N TYR A 30 -0.86 -3.20 21.31
CA TYR A 30 0.06 -3.67 20.28
C TYR A 30 1.36 -2.85 20.25
N LYS A 31 2.44 -3.47 19.76
CA LYS A 31 3.79 -2.88 19.73
C LYS A 31 4.04 -2.13 18.43
N ILE A 32 4.43 -0.87 18.53
CA ILE A 32 4.96 -0.09 17.39
C ILE A 32 6.41 0.30 17.68
N PRO A 33 7.29 0.33 16.66
CA PRO A 33 8.67 0.77 16.85
C PRO A 33 8.75 2.27 17.17
N GLU A 34 9.80 2.66 17.89
CA GLU A 34 10.14 4.08 18.07
C GLU A 34 10.74 4.63 16.77
N ILE A 35 10.17 5.74 16.29
CA ILE A 35 10.54 6.38 15.02
C ILE A 35 10.80 7.88 15.20
N SER A 36 11.21 8.31 16.39
CA SER A 36 11.42 9.72 16.75
C SER A 36 12.35 10.44 15.77
N GLN A 37 13.39 9.75 15.30
CA GLN A 37 14.42 10.29 14.39
C GLN A 37 14.04 10.28 12.89
N VAL A 38 12.98 9.60 12.48
CA VAL A 38 12.61 9.47 11.04
C VAL A 38 11.89 10.75 10.57
N SER A 39 12.42 11.48 9.59
CA SER A 39 11.72 12.62 8.99
C SER A 39 10.73 12.17 7.91
N TYR A 40 9.84 13.06 7.46
CA TYR A 40 8.89 12.72 6.39
C TYR A 40 9.60 12.55 5.04
N ASP A 41 10.67 13.31 4.81
CA ASP A 41 11.45 13.29 3.56
C ASP A 41 12.24 11.98 3.42
N ASP A 42 12.63 11.37 4.54
CA ASP A 42 13.32 10.07 4.56
C ASP A 42 12.43 8.92 4.06
N LEU A 43 11.12 9.11 3.96
CA LEU A 43 10.17 8.03 3.65
C LEU A 43 10.10 7.69 2.15
N GLY A 44 10.63 8.53 1.27
CA GLY A 44 10.53 8.34 -0.18
C GLY A 44 9.08 8.41 -0.68
N VAL A 45 8.31 9.41 -0.21
CA VAL A 45 6.87 9.55 -0.50
C VAL A 45 6.50 10.91 -1.13
N ASP A 46 7.47 11.60 -1.71
CA ASP A 46 7.19 12.76 -2.55
C ASP A 46 6.72 12.28 -3.94
N PHE A 47 5.43 12.49 -4.21
CA PHE A 47 4.78 12.16 -5.48
C PHE A 47 4.25 13.43 -6.18
N SER A 48 4.90 14.57 -5.95
CA SER A 48 4.48 15.86 -6.51
C SER A 48 4.53 15.88 -8.04
N GLU A 49 5.52 15.20 -8.64
CA GLU A 49 5.63 15.03 -10.09
C GLU A 49 4.50 14.16 -10.65
N GLU A 50 4.22 13.00 -10.03
CA GLU A 50 3.13 12.09 -10.44
C GLU A 50 1.76 12.76 -10.31
N LYS A 51 1.55 13.56 -9.26
CA LYS A 51 0.31 14.34 -9.08
C LYS A 51 0.15 15.38 -10.18
N SER A 52 1.22 16.11 -10.49
CA SER A 52 1.22 17.10 -11.57
C SER A 52 0.95 16.43 -12.93
N PHE A 53 1.58 15.28 -13.17
CA PHE A 53 1.34 14.45 -14.35
C PHE A 53 -0.11 13.98 -14.45
N SER A 54 -0.69 13.52 -13.33
CA SER A 54 -2.10 13.08 -13.26
C SER A 54 -3.09 14.22 -13.51
N GLN A 55 -2.81 15.43 -13.01
CA GLN A 55 -3.62 16.61 -13.31
C GLN A 55 -3.58 16.98 -14.80
N LEU A 56 -2.42 16.83 -15.45
CA LEU A 56 -2.28 17.04 -16.89
C LEU A 56 -3.09 16.01 -17.68
N ILE A 57 -3.10 14.73 -17.27
CA ILE A 57 -3.96 13.70 -17.88
C ILE A 57 -5.43 14.14 -17.85
N GLU A 58 -5.93 14.56 -16.70
CA GLU A 58 -7.33 14.99 -16.56
C GLU A 58 -7.67 16.24 -17.38
N LYS A 59 -6.70 17.14 -17.55
CA LYS A 59 -6.83 18.29 -18.43
C LYS A 59 -6.91 17.86 -19.90
N GLU A 60 -6.04 16.94 -20.35
CA GLU A 60 -6.06 16.43 -21.72
C GLU A 60 -7.35 15.68 -22.04
N LYS A 61 -7.87 14.85 -21.11
CA LYS A 61 -9.19 14.19 -21.25
C LYS A 61 -10.33 15.18 -21.49
N LYS A 62 -10.31 16.34 -20.80
CA LYS A 62 -11.33 17.40 -20.96
C LYS A 62 -11.18 18.17 -22.27
N GLN A 63 -9.97 18.28 -22.81
CA GLN A 63 -9.69 19.16 -23.94
C GLN A 63 -10.04 18.57 -25.32
N LYS A 64 -10.43 17.28 -25.43
CA LYS A 64 -10.77 16.61 -26.72
C LYS A 64 -9.89 17.09 -27.89
N LYS A 65 -8.57 17.17 -27.67
CA LYS A 65 -7.68 17.80 -28.64
C LYS A 65 -7.55 16.95 -29.90
N LYS A 66 -7.53 17.63 -31.04
CA LYS A 66 -7.37 17.10 -32.41
C LYS A 66 -6.22 16.09 -32.50
N GLU A 67 -6.53 14.98 -33.17
CA GLU A 67 -5.65 13.90 -33.64
C GLU A 67 -4.16 14.27 -33.67
N THR A 68 -3.51 14.13 -32.52
CA THR A 68 -2.06 13.98 -32.49
C THR A 68 -1.83 12.50 -32.69
N SER A 69 -1.17 12.13 -33.79
CA SER A 69 -0.82 10.74 -34.09
C SER A 69 -0.21 10.08 -32.84
N LEU A 70 -0.67 8.89 -32.47
CA LEU A 70 -0.20 8.13 -31.31
C LEU A 70 1.33 7.96 -31.28
N LYS A 71 1.96 7.86 -32.45
CA LYS A 71 3.43 7.83 -32.57
C LYS A 71 4.09 9.13 -32.13
N LYS A 72 3.45 10.28 -32.36
CA LYS A 72 3.93 11.59 -31.88
C LYS A 72 3.71 11.78 -30.38
N SER A 73 2.85 10.96 -29.74
CA SER A 73 2.66 11.00 -28.29
C SER A 73 3.66 10.16 -27.48
N LEU A 74 4.57 9.45 -28.15
CA LEU A 74 5.68 8.71 -27.53
C LEU A 74 6.89 9.61 -27.18
N ASN A 75 6.69 10.92 -27.11
CA ASN A 75 7.67 11.81 -26.50
C ASN A 75 7.25 12.12 -25.06
N GLU A 76 8.22 12.35 -24.19
CA GLU A 76 7.98 12.58 -22.76
C GLU A 76 6.97 13.71 -22.50
N SER A 77 7.07 14.81 -23.26
CA SER A 77 6.14 15.94 -23.16
C SER A 77 4.68 15.61 -23.47
N ASN A 78 4.42 14.54 -24.22
CA ASN A 78 3.08 14.12 -24.64
C ASN A 78 2.58 12.88 -23.90
N HIS A 79 3.35 12.33 -22.95
CA HIS A 79 2.92 11.20 -22.12
C HIS A 79 1.58 11.45 -21.39
N PRO A 80 1.27 12.66 -20.87
CA PRO A 80 -0.05 12.94 -20.30
C PRO A 80 -1.19 12.78 -21.31
N TYR A 81 -0.97 13.20 -22.56
CA TYR A 81 -1.96 13.02 -23.64
C TYR A 81 -2.12 11.54 -24.00
N LEU A 82 -1.00 10.79 -24.14
CA LEU A 82 -1.05 9.35 -24.35
C LEU A 82 -1.90 8.68 -23.26
N MET A 83 -1.64 9.00 -21.99
CA MET A 83 -2.36 8.45 -20.85
C MET A 83 -3.84 8.88 -20.77
N ALA A 84 -4.20 10.01 -21.35
CA ALA A 84 -5.59 10.46 -21.46
C ALA A 84 -6.40 9.60 -22.42
N ILE A 85 -5.79 9.11 -23.51
CA ILE A 85 -6.47 8.33 -24.55
C ILE A 85 -6.18 6.83 -24.49
N ILE A 86 -5.20 6.39 -23.69
CA ILE A 86 -4.74 4.98 -23.67
C ILE A 86 -5.89 4.02 -23.39
N SER A 87 -6.86 4.39 -22.54
CA SER A 87 -8.00 3.52 -22.23
C SER A 87 -8.97 3.29 -23.39
N GLU A 88 -8.91 4.13 -24.43
CA GLU A 88 -9.74 4.02 -25.63
C GLU A 88 -9.14 3.06 -26.68
N LEU A 89 -7.86 2.70 -26.54
CA LEU A 89 -7.18 1.80 -27.47
C LEU A 89 -7.52 0.33 -27.19
N PRO A 90 -7.38 -0.57 -28.18
CA PRO A 90 -7.37 -2.01 -27.95
C PRO A 90 -6.30 -2.41 -26.91
N LYS A 91 -6.61 -3.41 -26.07
CA LYS A 91 -5.76 -3.82 -24.93
C LYS A 91 -4.30 -4.09 -25.30
N GLU A 92 -4.06 -4.70 -26.45
CA GLU A 92 -2.71 -4.99 -26.94
C GLU A 92 -1.95 -3.71 -27.30
N GLU A 93 -2.60 -2.77 -27.99
CA GLU A 93 -2.02 -1.46 -28.29
C GLU A 93 -1.73 -0.67 -27.01
N GLN A 94 -2.58 -0.77 -25.99
CA GLN A 94 -2.31 -0.12 -24.69
C GLN A 94 -0.97 -0.58 -24.12
N ILE A 95 -0.71 -1.88 -24.14
CA ILE A 95 0.52 -2.47 -23.60
C ILE A 95 1.73 -2.02 -24.43
N GLU A 96 1.63 -2.04 -25.76
CA GLU A 96 2.72 -1.61 -26.65
C GLU A 96 3.09 -0.15 -26.41
N TYR A 97 2.12 0.77 -26.45
CA TYR A 97 2.38 2.19 -26.25
C TYR A 97 2.89 2.51 -24.84
N LEU A 98 2.41 1.81 -23.80
CA LEU A 98 2.92 1.98 -22.45
C LEU A 98 4.37 1.48 -22.31
N LYS A 99 4.73 0.34 -22.93
CA LYS A 99 6.11 -0.14 -22.95
C LYS A 99 7.04 0.87 -23.63
N GLU A 100 6.64 1.43 -24.76
CA GLU A 100 7.43 2.45 -25.46
C GLU A 100 7.55 3.75 -24.64
N ALA A 101 6.48 4.22 -24.00
CA ALA A 101 6.53 5.39 -23.11
C ALA A 101 7.46 5.18 -21.91
N ILE A 102 7.48 3.97 -21.33
CA ILE A 102 8.38 3.63 -20.22
C ILE A 102 9.84 3.58 -20.68
N LYS A 103 10.14 3.12 -21.90
CA LYS A 103 11.51 3.19 -22.43
C LYS A 103 12.03 4.64 -22.51
N VAL A 104 11.14 5.60 -22.72
CA VAL A 104 11.48 7.04 -22.77
C VAL A 104 11.55 7.65 -21.37
N SER A 105 10.60 7.34 -20.49
CA SER A 105 10.54 7.84 -19.10
C SER A 105 10.50 6.67 -18.10
N PRO A 106 11.63 5.97 -17.86
CA PRO A 106 11.65 4.70 -17.13
C PRO A 106 11.28 4.82 -15.66
N ASN A 107 11.43 5.98 -15.05
CA ASN A 107 11.16 6.20 -13.62
C ASN A 107 9.74 6.74 -13.35
N ASN A 108 8.89 6.88 -14.37
CA ASN A 108 7.56 7.44 -14.18
C ASN A 108 6.61 6.41 -13.51
N HIS A 109 6.31 6.60 -12.21
CA HIS A 109 5.47 5.67 -11.47
C HIS A 109 4.05 5.53 -12.05
N VAL A 110 3.49 6.59 -12.65
CA VAL A 110 2.14 6.55 -13.25
C VAL A 110 2.11 5.59 -14.44
N LEU A 111 3.11 5.67 -15.33
CA LEU A 111 3.23 4.77 -16.48
C LEU A 111 3.51 3.32 -16.04
N LEU A 112 4.49 3.13 -15.16
CA LEU A 112 4.86 1.81 -14.63
C LEU A 112 3.66 1.14 -13.95
N ASN A 113 2.97 1.84 -13.05
CA ASN A 113 1.81 1.31 -12.35
C ASN A 113 0.67 0.99 -13.33
N LYS A 114 0.41 1.89 -14.29
CA LYS A 114 -0.64 1.67 -15.30
C LYS A 114 -0.36 0.41 -16.13
N LEU A 115 0.88 0.22 -16.59
CA LEU A 115 1.26 -0.97 -17.34
C LEU A 115 1.15 -2.23 -16.45
N ARG A 116 1.72 -2.20 -15.25
CA ARG A 116 1.67 -3.31 -14.28
C ARG A 116 0.24 -3.78 -14.03
N MET A 117 -0.65 -2.86 -13.66
CA MET A 117 -2.05 -3.18 -13.37
C MET A 117 -2.83 -3.63 -14.60
N THR A 118 -2.47 -3.12 -15.79
CA THR A 118 -3.08 -3.55 -17.06
C THR A 118 -2.67 -4.98 -17.41
N MET A 119 -1.38 -5.32 -17.26
CA MET A 119 -0.86 -6.65 -17.54
C MET A 119 -1.27 -7.68 -16.47
N LEU A 120 -1.37 -7.27 -15.20
CA LEU A 120 -1.90 -8.11 -14.12
C LEU A 120 -3.33 -8.57 -14.41
N LYS A 121 -4.22 -7.65 -14.80
CA LYS A 121 -5.61 -7.96 -15.18
C LYS A 121 -5.71 -8.88 -16.39
N GLN A 122 -4.68 -8.91 -17.24
CA GLN A 122 -4.60 -9.77 -18.42
C GLN A 122 -3.80 -11.06 -18.16
N LYS A 123 -3.38 -11.34 -16.92
CA LYS A 123 -2.53 -12.48 -16.55
C LYS A 123 -1.17 -12.50 -17.29
N ARG A 124 -0.65 -11.33 -17.65
CA ARG A 124 0.63 -11.13 -18.36
C ARG A 124 1.73 -10.57 -17.44
N THR A 125 1.64 -10.82 -16.14
CA THR A 125 2.60 -10.27 -15.16
C THR A 125 4.04 -10.73 -15.41
N GLU A 126 4.26 -11.96 -15.87
CA GLU A 126 5.60 -12.45 -16.26
C GLU A 126 6.21 -11.66 -17.42
N GLU A 127 5.40 -11.30 -18.42
CA GLU A 127 5.87 -10.44 -19.52
C GLU A 127 6.25 -9.04 -19.04
N TYR A 128 5.55 -8.50 -18.04
CA TYR A 128 5.90 -7.22 -17.43
C TYR A 128 7.23 -7.31 -16.68
N ILE A 129 7.44 -8.39 -15.93
CA ILE A 129 8.69 -8.69 -15.22
C ILE A 129 9.86 -8.74 -16.20
N ASN A 130 9.74 -9.52 -17.29
CA ASN A 130 10.78 -9.63 -18.31
C ASN A 130 11.10 -8.28 -18.95
N PHE A 131 10.06 -7.49 -19.27
CA PHE A 131 10.24 -6.14 -19.81
C PHE A 131 11.01 -5.22 -18.85
N LEU A 132 10.67 -5.20 -17.56
CA LEU A 132 11.38 -4.37 -16.58
C LEU A 132 12.84 -4.81 -16.37
N GLN A 133 13.14 -6.10 -16.50
CA GLN A 133 14.51 -6.62 -16.40
C GLN A 133 15.42 -6.15 -17.55
N GLU A 134 14.86 -5.72 -18.68
CA GLU A 134 15.59 -5.14 -19.81
C GLU A 134 15.87 -3.63 -19.62
N ILE A 135 15.20 -2.98 -18.67
CA ILE A 135 15.37 -1.55 -18.38
C ILE A 135 16.52 -1.36 -17.38
N THR A 136 17.29 -0.28 -17.54
CA THR A 136 18.34 0.08 -16.58
C THR A 136 17.77 0.18 -15.16
N PRO A 137 18.33 -0.56 -14.18
CA PRO A 137 17.79 -0.58 -12.82
C PRO A 137 17.82 0.81 -12.17
N SER A 138 16.70 1.19 -11.56
CA SER A 138 16.55 2.29 -10.61
C SER A 138 15.71 1.82 -9.43
N ASN A 139 15.63 2.58 -8.34
CA ASN A 139 14.78 2.20 -7.21
C ASN A 139 13.29 2.16 -7.57
N ASP A 140 12.86 2.96 -8.55
CA ASP A 140 11.47 2.94 -9.04
C ASP A 140 11.18 1.69 -9.87
N ILE A 141 12.09 1.31 -10.76
CA ILE A 141 12.02 0.06 -11.53
C ILE A 141 12.05 -1.14 -10.58
N LYS A 142 12.97 -1.15 -9.61
CA LYS A 142 13.08 -2.20 -8.58
C LYS A 142 11.80 -2.33 -7.77
N LEU A 143 11.22 -1.21 -7.33
CA LEU A 143 9.97 -1.23 -6.56
C LEU A 143 8.84 -1.86 -7.38
N HIS A 144 8.68 -1.46 -8.64
CA HIS A 144 7.65 -2.00 -9.52
C HIS A 144 7.87 -3.48 -9.86
N LEU A 145 9.12 -3.89 -10.08
CA LEU A 145 9.50 -5.29 -10.28
C LEU A 145 9.18 -6.13 -9.03
N ALA A 146 9.53 -5.64 -7.85
CA ALA A 146 9.22 -6.29 -6.58
C ALA A 146 7.71 -6.42 -6.35
N LEU A 147 6.93 -5.38 -6.66
CA LEU A 147 5.47 -5.40 -6.56
C LEU A 147 4.84 -6.39 -7.55
N SER A 148 5.38 -6.54 -8.77
CA SER A 148 4.90 -7.56 -9.71
C SER A 148 5.11 -8.99 -9.22
N TYR A 149 6.22 -9.25 -8.53
CA TYR A 149 6.39 -10.53 -7.85
C TYR A 149 5.41 -10.72 -6.70
N VAL A 150 5.05 -9.66 -5.95
CA VAL A 150 3.98 -9.70 -4.94
C VAL A 150 2.61 -9.98 -5.58
N ASP A 151 2.34 -9.38 -6.73
CA ASP A 151 1.10 -9.61 -7.48
C ASP A 151 0.95 -11.09 -7.89
N LEU A 152 2.05 -11.75 -8.25
CA LEU A 152 2.05 -13.18 -8.57
C LEU A 152 1.76 -14.08 -7.36
N LEU A 153 2.07 -13.66 -6.13
CA LEU A 153 1.77 -14.45 -4.92
C LEU A 153 0.27 -14.66 -4.70
N GLN A 154 -0.56 -13.87 -5.38
CA GLN A 154 -2.00 -13.91 -5.30
C GLN A 154 -2.62 -14.92 -6.27
N ASP A 155 -1.83 -15.60 -7.08
CA ASP A 155 -2.32 -16.63 -7.99
C ASP A 155 -2.62 -17.95 -7.27
N HIS A 156 -3.89 -18.37 -7.29
CA HIS A 156 -4.36 -19.62 -6.70
C HIS A 156 -3.78 -20.89 -7.32
N ASP A 157 -3.31 -20.81 -8.58
CA ASP A 157 -2.67 -21.93 -9.28
C ASP A 157 -1.18 -22.04 -8.94
N LEU A 158 -0.65 -21.11 -8.13
CA LEU A 158 0.75 -21.07 -7.77
C LEU A 158 1.07 -22.13 -6.72
N GLY A 159 1.80 -23.17 -7.12
CA GLY A 159 2.33 -24.15 -6.18
C GLY A 159 3.29 -23.52 -5.16
N THR A 160 3.37 -24.11 -3.96
CA THR A 160 4.18 -23.60 -2.82
C THR A 160 5.65 -23.32 -3.19
N ALA A 161 6.25 -24.13 -4.07
CA ALA A 161 7.62 -23.93 -4.54
C ALA A 161 7.76 -22.63 -5.35
N ALA A 162 6.85 -22.39 -6.30
CA ALA A 162 6.84 -21.18 -7.11
C ALA A 162 6.52 -19.95 -6.26
N LEU A 163 5.59 -20.06 -5.31
CA LEU A 163 5.31 -19.02 -4.31
C LEU A 163 6.57 -18.63 -3.54
N GLY A 164 7.31 -19.61 -3.02
CA GLY A 164 8.55 -19.36 -2.29
C GLY A 164 9.62 -18.67 -3.15
N GLN A 165 9.76 -19.07 -4.41
CA GLN A 165 10.67 -18.43 -5.36
C GLN A 165 10.28 -16.98 -5.63
N ARG A 166 9.04 -16.71 -6.07
CA ARG A 166 8.56 -15.35 -6.38
C ARG A 166 8.64 -14.43 -5.17
N SER A 167 8.26 -14.93 -3.99
CA SER A 167 8.36 -14.15 -2.76
C SER A 167 9.81 -13.79 -2.44
N THR A 168 10.74 -14.75 -2.57
CA THR A 168 12.16 -14.51 -2.33
C THR A 168 12.73 -13.48 -3.30
N GLN A 169 12.38 -13.55 -4.59
CA GLN A 169 12.78 -12.54 -5.58
C GLN A 169 12.33 -11.13 -5.18
N SER A 170 11.05 -10.96 -4.84
CA SER A 170 10.53 -9.69 -4.34
C SER A 170 11.27 -9.20 -3.09
N ILE A 171 11.51 -10.09 -2.10
CA ILE A 171 12.20 -9.71 -0.85
C ILE A 171 13.65 -9.28 -1.12
N MET A 172 14.38 -9.96 -2.00
CA MET A 172 15.75 -9.58 -2.34
C MET A 172 15.80 -8.18 -2.93
N ILE A 173 14.94 -7.89 -3.91
CA ILE A 173 14.88 -6.56 -4.54
C ILE A 173 14.47 -5.47 -3.54
N LEU A 174 13.51 -5.76 -2.66
CA LEU A 174 13.08 -4.81 -1.62
C LEU A 174 14.17 -4.58 -0.58
N ASN A 175 14.99 -5.58 -0.28
CA ASN A 175 16.13 -5.41 0.60
C ASN A 175 17.16 -4.46 -0.02
N GLU A 176 17.43 -4.55 -1.31
CA GLU A 176 18.33 -3.59 -1.98
C GLU A 176 17.81 -2.14 -1.87
N ILE A 177 16.50 -1.91 -2.07
CA ILE A 177 15.91 -0.58 -1.88
C ILE A 177 16.06 -0.10 -0.42
N LEU A 178 15.92 -1.01 0.54
CA LEU A 178 16.02 -0.72 1.96
C LEU A 178 17.47 -0.61 2.47
N GLU A 179 18.44 -1.15 1.75
CA GLU A 179 19.87 -0.90 1.98
C GLU A 179 20.23 0.55 1.62
N ASP A 180 19.70 1.06 0.50
CA ASP A 180 19.86 2.46 0.08
C ASP A 180 19.10 3.43 0.99
N ASN A 181 17.82 3.13 1.27
CA ASN A 181 16.98 3.91 2.17
C ASN A 181 16.20 3.00 3.13
N PRO A 182 16.71 2.80 4.36
CA PRO A 182 16.06 1.96 5.38
C PRO A 182 14.67 2.43 5.79
N ASN A 183 14.29 3.68 5.50
CA ASN A 183 13.00 4.26 5.86
C ASN A 183 12.01 4.28 4.69
N ASN A 184 12.38 3.77 3.50
CA ASN A 184 11.51 3.76 2.33
C ASN A 184 10.17 3.07 2.66
N LEU A 185 9.10 3.87 2.69
CA LEU A 185 7.82 3.46 3.24
C LEU A 185 7.13 2.43 2.33
N LEU A 186 7.18 2.63 1.02
CA LEU A 186 6.57 1.70 0.06
C LEU A 186 7.32 0.37 0.02
N ALA A 187 8.65 0.37 0.12
CA ALA A 187 9.44 -0.86 0.15
C ALA A 187 9.16 -1.67 1.44
N ARG A 188 9.07 -1.01 2.60
CA ARG A 188 8.65 -1.68 3.84
C ARG A 188 7.24 -2.25 3.74
N TYR A 189 6.28 -1.45 3.27
CA TYR A 189 4.91 -1.92 3.10
C TYR A 189 4.85 -3.14 2.15
N ALA A 190 5.52 -3.09 1.00
CA ALA A 190 5.57 -4.19 0.04
C ALA A 190 6.21 -5.45 0.64
N ARG A 191 7.31 -5.32 1.39
CA ARG A 191 7.99 -6.45 2.05
C ARG A 191 7.13 -7.05 3.16
N GLY A 192 6.42 -6.20 3.90
CA GLY A 192 5.44 -6.61 4.91
C GLY A 192 4.29 -7.41 4.31
N VAL A 193 3.67 -6.90 3.25
CA VAL A 193 2.58 -7.57 2.52
C VAL A 193 3.05 -8.89 1.91
N ASN A 194 4.24 -8.92 1.33
CA ASN A 194 4.84 -10.15 0.79
C ASN A 194 4.95 -11.24 1.87
N ASN A 195 5.54 -10.93 3.03
CA ASN A 195 5.63 -11.89 4.14
C ASN A 195 4.25 -12.28 4.69
N LEU A 196 3.27 -11.35 4.68
CA LEU A 196 1.91 -11.61 5.13
C LEU A 196 1.20 -12.67 4.27
N TYR A 197 1.54 -12.79 2.99
CA TYR A 197 0.91 -13.77 2.11
C TYR A 197 1.33 -15.21 2.39
N TRP A 198 2.47 -15.46 3.02
CA TRP A 198 2.92 -16.83 3.29
C TRP A 198 1.94 -17.62 4.17
N PRO A 199 1.74 -18.92 3.92
CA PRO A 199 1.00 -19.81 4.82
C PRO A 199 1.50 -19.71 6.27
N SER A 200 0.57 -19.75 7.22
CA SER A 200 0.87 -19.51 8.64
C SER A 200 1.90 -20.52 9.21
N GLY A 201 1.90 -21.76 8.71
CA GLY A 201 2.85 -22.81 9.12
C GLY A 201 4.32 -22.53 8.77
N LEU A 202 4.61 -21.56 7.89
CA LEU A 202 5.97 -21.22 7.45
C LEU A 202 6.61 -20.06 8.24
N LYS A 203 5.93 -19.58 9.29
CA LYS A 203 6.47 -18.64 10.30
C LYS A 203 7.11 -17.37 9.72
N ARG A 204 6.45 -16.75 8.73
CA ARG A 204 6.88 -15.48 8.11
C ARG A 204 6.14 -14.25 8.65
N THR A 205 5.03 -14.45 9.36
CA THR A 205 4.18 -13.38 9.86
C THR A 205 4.90 -12.43 10.82
N GLU A 206 5.85 -12.90 11.63
CA GLU A 206 6.69 -12.02 12.46
C GLU A 206 7.44 -10.95 11.63
N LYS A 207 7.95 -11.34 10.44
CA LYS A 207 8.62 -10.40 9.53
C LYS A 207 7.61 -9.41 8.93
N ALA A 208 6.40 -9.87 8.63
CA ALA A 208 5.32 -8.98 8.20
C ALA A 208 4.97 -7.96 9.30
N ILE A 209 4.85 -8.40 10.55
CA ILE A 209 4.60 -7.55 11.72
C ILE A 209 5.66 -6.47 11.86
N GLN A 210 6.95 -6.80 11.71
CA GLN A 210 8.03 -5.82 11.83
C GLN A 210 7.89 -4.63 10.84
N ASP A 211 7.69 -4.93 9.56
CA ASP A 211 7.58 -3.88 8.53
C ASP A 211 6.23 -3.13 8.61
N LEU A 212 5.13 -3.84 8.87
CA LEU A 212 3.80 -3.24 8.92
C LEU A 212 3.57 -2.41 10.19
N ALA A 213 4.19 -2.80 11.32
CA ALA A 213 4.20 -1.98 12.53
C ALA A 213 4.95 -0.66 12.31
N PHE A 214 6.05 -0.66 11.54
CA PHE A 214 6.71 0.57 11.13
C PHE A 214 5.77 1.45 10.30
N CYS A 215 5.05 0.89 9.33
CA CYS A 215 4.11 1.65 8.50
C CYS A 215 3.00 2.32 9.34
N VAL A 216 2.45 1.61 10.33
CA VAL A 216 1.46 2.19 11.27
C VAL A 216 2.11 3.25 12.17
N ALA A 217 3.34 3.05 12.64
CA ALA A 217 4.05 4.07 13.39
C ALA A 217 4.18 5.37 12.58
N ILE A 218 4.54 5.28 11.29
CA ILE A 218 4.60 6.43 10.37
C ILE A 218 3.24 7.11 10.23
N ALA A 219 2.16 6.35 10.01
CA ALA A 219 0.80 6.92 9.95
C ALA A 219 0.36 7.58 11.28
N GLU A 220 0.86 7.09 12.40
CA GLU A 220 0.62 7.70 13.70
C GLU A 220 1.41 9.00 13.90
N LYS A 221 2.70 9.02 13.54
CA LYS A 221 3.58 10.19 13.68
C LYS A 221 3.18 11.33 12.76
N PHE A 222 2.88 11.03 11.50
CA PHE A 222 2.56 12.01 10.47
C PHE A 222 1.06 12.10 10.19
N SER A 223 0.24 11.98 11.24
CA SER A 223 -1.22 11.96 11.13
C SER A 223 -1.84 13.25 10.56
N ASP A 224 -1.10 14.35 10.58
CA ASP A 224 -1.46 15.62 9.93
C ASP A 224 -1.28 15.57 8.41
N LYS A 225 -0.47 14.63 7.90
CA LYS A 225 -0.27 14.41 6.47
C LYS A 225 -1.41 13.57 5.91
N LYS A 226 -1.93 13.97 4.76
CA LYS A 226 -2.94 13.21 4.02
C LYS A 226 -2.26 12.24 3.08
N PHE A 227 -1.73 11.14 3.61
CA PHE A 227 -1.14 10.08 2.80
C PHE A 227 -2.19 9.01 2.46
N PRO A 228 -2.49 8.75 1.16
CA PRO A 228 -3.63 7.92 0.74
C PRO A 228 -3.58 6.44 1.14
N MET A 229 -2.46 5.92 1.64
CA MET A 229 -2.34 4.52 2.06
C MET A 229 -2.36 4.33 3.58
N PHE A 230 -2.55 5.39 4.36
CA PHE A 230 -2.55 5.26 5.82
C PHE A 230 -3.63 4.29 6.32
N GLU A 231 -4.81 4.23 5.70
CA GLU A 231 -5.83 3.23 6.04
C GLU A 231 -5.30 1.80 5.86
N ASN A 232 -4.63 1.53 4.74
CA ASN A 232 -4.12 0.22 4.38
C ASN A 232 -3.10 -0.29 5.40
N PHE A 233 -2.31 0.59 6.02
CA PHE A 233 -1.33 0.20 7.03
C PHE A 233 -2.00 -0.38 8.28
N TYR A 234 -3.09 0.22 8.75
CA TYR A 234 -3.85 -0.33 9.88
C TYR A 234 -4.50 -1.66 9.52
N ILE A 235 -5.04 -1.77 8.30
CA ILE A 235 -5.64 -3.01 7.80
C ILE A 235 -4.60 -4.14 7.81
N THR A 236 -3.48 -3.96 7.11
CA THR A 236 -2.49 -5.04 6.92
C THR A 236 -1.75 -5.37 8.21
N TYR A 237 -1.44 -4.38 9.07
CA TYR A 237 -0.80 -4.66 10.35
C TYR A 237 -1.72 -5.44 11.29
N GLY A 238 -2.99 -5.05 11.40
CA GLY A 238 -3.97 -5.81 12.18
C GLY A 238 -4.24 -7.21 11.61
N ASP A 239 -4.25 -7.35 10.27
CA ASP A 239 -4.35 -8.65 9.60
C ASP A 239 -3.16 -9.56 9.96
N ALA A 240 -1.93 -9.01 10.00
CA ALA A 240 -0.72 -9.74 10.37
C ALA A 240 -0.75 -10.21 11.84
N LEU A 241 -1.14 -9.34 12.77
CA LEU A 241 -1.28 -9.69 14.19
C LEU A 241 -2.33 -10.80 14.41
N VAL A 242 -3.49 -10.68 13.78
CA VAL A 242 -4.55 -11.70 13.88
C VAL A 242 -4.10 -13.02 13.29
N LYS A 243 -3.36 -13.01 12.18
CA LYS A 243 -2.79 -14.21 11.57
C LYS A 243 -1.73 -14.88 12.46
N GLU A 244 -0.96 -14.09 13.22
CA GLU A 244 0.00 -14.60 14.21
C GLU A 244 -0.69 -15.18 15.46
N GLY A 245 -1.99 -14.93 15.64
CA GLY A 245 -2.75 -15.34 16.82
C GLY A 245 -2.88 -14.26 17.90
N GLU A 246 -2.27 -13.09 17.69
CA GLU A 246 -2.43 -11.87 18.50
C GLU A 246 -3.77 -11.16 18.17
N ILE A 247 -4.87 -11.89 18.35
CA ILE A 247 -6.20 -11.45 17.86
C ILE A 247 -6.68 -10.17 18.56
N ALA A 248 -6.40 -10.02 19.85
CA ALA A 248 -6.85 -8.84 20.60
C ALA A 248 -6.13 -7.58 20.12
N GLU A 249 -4.82 -7.71 19.91
CA GLU A 249 -3.90 -6.69 19.44
C GLU A 249 -4.25 -6.27 18.01
N GLY A 250 -4.44 -7.23 17.10
CA GLY A 250 -4.80 -6.93 15.71
C GLY A 250 -6.16 -6.24 15.58
N ARG A 251 -7.15 -6.64 16.39
CA ARG A 251 -8.43 -5.92 16.45
C ARG A 251 -8.26 -4.49 16.96
N ALA A 252 -7.41 -4.27 17.96
CA ALA A 252 -7.17 -2.92 18.48
C ALA A 252 -6.50 -2.01 17.44
N VAL A 253 -5.64 -2.56 16.57
CA VAL A 253 -5.11 -1.83 15.41
C VAL A 253 -6.24 -1.44 14.45
N TRP A 254 -7.13 -2.36 14.09
CA TRP A 254 -8.27 -2.07 13.21
C TRP A 254 -9.23 -1.04 13.81
N GLU A 255 -9.56 -1.17 15.10
CA GLU A 255 -10.41 -0.22 15.83
C GLU A 255 -9.78 1.19 15.80
N ARG A 256 -8.47 1.30 16.03
CA ARG A 256 -7.78 2.60 15.92
C ARG A 256 -7.77 3.12 14.48
N GLY A 257 -7.56 2.26 13.49
CA GLY A 257 -7.64 2.64 12.09
C GLY A 257 -9.03 3.21 11.76
N TYR A 258 -10.09 2.54 12.19
CA TYR A 258 -11.46 3.00 11.97
C TYR A 258 -11.79 4.30 12.71
N ASP A 259 -11.31 4.48 13.95
CA ASP A 259 -11.44 5.75 14.69
C ASP A 259 -10.84 6.93 13.89
N ARG A 260 -9.75 6.69 13.14
CA ARG A 260 -9.07 7.72 12.33
C ARG A 260 -9.68 7.88 10.94
N PHE A 261 -10.18 6.78 10.36
CA PHE A 261 -10.67 6.73 9.00
C PHE A 261 -12.09 6.13 8.96
N PRO A 262 -13.09 6.82 9.53
CA PRO A 262 -14.43 6.26 9.75
C PRO A 262 -15.21 5.98 8.46
N ASN A 263 -14.75 6.49 7.32
CA ASN A 263 -15.37 6.26 6.01
C ASN A 263 -14.81 5.04 5.28
N ASN A 264 -13.77 4.39 5.82
CA ASN A 264 -13.17 3.21 5.20
C ASN A 264 -13.97 1.95 5.59
N LYS A 265 -14.62 1.33 4.59
CA LYS A 265 -15.50 0.16 4.77
C LYS A 265 -14.77 -1.09 5.27
N ASP A 266 -13.52 -1.26 4.89
CA ASP A 266 -12.72 -2.42 5.30
C ASP A 266 -12.30 -2.34 6.77
N LEU A 267 -11.95 -1.13 7.22
CA LEU A 267 -11.70 -0.84 8.63
C LEU A 267 -12.99 -0.92 9.44
N GLU A 268 -14.12 -0.44 8.92
CA GLU A 268 -15.42 -0.57 9.58
C GLU A 268 -15.79 -2.04 9.84
N LEU A 269 -15.70 -2.87 8.79
CA LEU A 269 -15.97 -4.31 8.89
C LEU A 269 -15.09 -4.97 9.95
N ARG A 270 -13.79 -4.69 9.92
CA ARG A 270 -12.79 -5.26 10.83
C ARG A 270 -12.98 -4.79 12.28
N ALA A 271 -13.20 -3.49 12.50
CA ALA A 271 -13.44 -2.94 13.83
C ALA A 271 -14.71 -3.51 14.48
N LYS A 272 -15.78 -3.69 13.70
CA LYS A 272 -17.06 -4.28 14.17
C LYS A 272 -17.03 -5.81 14.29
N THR A 273 -16.01 -6.47 13.74
CA THR A 273 -15.89 -7.93 13.80
C THR A 273 -15.55 -8.39 15.22
N LYS A 274 -16.26 -9.41 15.70
CA LYS A 274 -16.02 -10.03 17.00
C LYS A 274 -14.73 -10.87 17.00
N LYS A 275 -14.13 -11.06 18.18
CA LYS A 275 -12.84 -11.78 18.36
C LYS A 275 -12.83 -13.18 17.73
N ASP A 276 -13.91 -13.94 17.89
CA ASP A 276 -14.09 -15.30 17.36
C ASP A 276 -14.19 -15.36 15.83
N ARG A 277 -14.39 -14.22 15.16
CA ARG A 277 -14.51 -14.12 13.70
C ARG A 277 -13.38 -13.36 13.03
N ALA A 278 -12.47 -12.76 13.80
CA ALA A 278 -11.39 -11.94 13.27
C ALA A 278 -10.48 -12.73 12.32
N LEU A 279 -10.07 -13.95 12.71
CA LEU A 279 -9.24 -14.81 11.86
C LEU A 279 -9.93 -15.14 10.53
N LYS A 280 -11.24 -15.45 10.55
CA LYS A 280 -12.01 -15.72 9.33
C LYS A 280 -12.06 -14.53 8.37
N VAL A 281 -12.08 -13.30 8.89
CA VAL A 281 -12.00 -12.10 8.05
C VAL A 281 -10.64 -12.03 7.37
N VAL A 282 -9.55 -12.30 8.10
CA VAL A 282 -8.20 -12.33 7.55
C VAL A 282 -8.04 -13.45 6.53
N GLU A 283 -8.49 -14.67 6.83
CA GLU A 283 -8.44 -15.82 5.91
C GLU A 283 -9.19 -15.53 4.62
N LYS A 284 -10.37 -14.92 4.68
CA LYS A 284 -11.13 -14.57 3.47
C LYS A 284 -10.41 -13.56 2.56
N VAL A 285 -9.63 -12.65 3.13
CA VAL A 285 -8.99 -11.55 2.38
C VAL A 285 -7.54 -11.87 2.01
N ARG A 286 -6.83 -12.66 2.82
CA ARG A 286 -5.38 -12.92 2.72
C ARG A 286 -5.05 -14.38 2.49
N GLY A 287 -6.05 -15.27 2.56
CA GLY A 287 -5.86 -16.70 2.78
C GLY A 287 -5.32 -17.42 1.57
N ILE A 288 -4.00 -17.49 1.48
CA ILE A 288 -3.30 -18.59 0.81
C ILE A 288 -3.60 -19.93 1.53
N ASP A 289 -3.89 -19.89 2.85
CA ASP A 289 -4.31 -21.07 3.62
C ASP A 289 -5.63 -21.69 3.10
N ILE A 290 -6.42 -20.94 2.33
CA ILE A 290 -7.64 -21.41 1.64
C ILE A 290 -7.59 -21.19 0.11
N PHE A 291 -6.41 -20.91 -0.45
CA PHE A 291 -6.18 -20.63 -1.88
C PHE A 291 -7.11 -19.54 -2.48
N GLN A 292 -7.44 -18.51 -1.68
CA GLN A 292 -8.25 -17.40 -2.14
C GLN A 292 -7.37 -16.22 -2.57
N ARG A 293 -7.64 -15.68 -3.77
CA ARG A 293 -6.98 -14.48 -4.29
C ARG A 293 -7.38 -13.24 -3.46
N PRO A 294 -6.40 -12.50 -2.87
CA PRO A 294 -6.63 -11.18 -2.30
C PRO A 294 -7.13 -10.18 -3.34
N GLU A 295 -7.59 -9.00 -2.91
CA GLU A 295 -7.96 -7.96 -3.86
C GLU A 295 -6.75 -7.43 -4.63
N ASP A 296 -6.88 -7.33 -5.96
CA ASP A 296 -5.85 -6.82 -6.87
C ASP A 296 -5.37 -5.39 -6.51
N SER A 297 -6.12 -4.65 -5.70
CA SER A 297 -5.88 -3.27 -5.32
C SER A 297 -4.78 -3.10 -4.25
N ILE A 298 -4.34 -4.16 -3.56
CA ILE A 298 -3.48 -4.04 -2.36
C ILE A 298 -2.11 -3.43 -2.66
N THR A 299 -1.57 -3.70 -3.84
CA THR A 299 -0.28 -3.19 -4.33
C THR A 299 -0.45 -2.02 -5.31
N ASP A 300 -1.68 -1.70 -5.73
CA ASP A 300 -1.95 -0.64 -6.70
C ASP A 300 -1.57 0.74 -6.14
N LEU A 301 -0.57 1.37 -6.75
CA LEU A 301 -0.04 2.64 -6.31
C LEU A 301 -0.84 3.85 -6.82
N ASN A 302 -1.86 3.62 -7.66
CA ASN A 302 -2.63 4.67 -8.31
C ASN A 302 -3.27 5.67 -7.33
N VAL A 303 -3.58 5.22 -6.11
CA VAL A 303 -4.12 6.04 -5.02
C VAL A 303 -3.17 7.18 -4.58
N LEU A 304 -1.87 7.09 -4.88
CA LEU A 304 -0.87 8.06 -4.42
C LEU A 304 -0.91 9.39 -5.19
N TRP A 305 -1.44 9.39 -6.41
CA TRP A 305 -1.45 10.56 -7.30
C TRP A 305 -2.81 10.94 -7.87
N ILE A 306 -3.86 10.13 -7.66
CA ILE A 306 -5.24 10.51 -8.00
C ILE A 306 -5.91 11.10 -6.77
N ASN A 307 -5.93 12.44 -6.68
CA ASN A 307 -6.76 13.20 -5.74
C ASN A 307 -7.48 14.32 -6.48
#